data_AF-G2R6A3-F1
#
_entry.id   AF-G2R6A3-F1
#
_cell.length_a   1.000
_cell.length_b   1.000
_cell.length_c   1.000
_cell.angle_alpha   90.00
_cell.angle_beta   90.00
_cell.angle_gamma   90.00
#
_symmetry.space_group_name_H-M   'P 1'
#
loop_
_entity.id
_entity.type
_entity.pdbx_description
1 polymer ?
#
loop_
_entity_poly.entity_id
_entity_poly.type
_entity_poly.pdbx_seq_one_letter_code
_entity_poly.pdbx_strand_id
1 'polypeptide(L)' 'RLRDIGLNLDLKKYIFIVKEVKYLGYIIEIEVYIYPNPKKIKAIYDFLGFTNFYCDFILNFSKKAALLTHLTYKNILFH' A
#
# COMPACT_ATOMS: atom_id res chain seq x y z
N ARG A 1 -21.68 0.13 -21.07
CA ARG A 1 -20.21 0.08 -21.31
C ARG A 1 -19.56 -1.26 -20.94
N LEU A 2 -19.78 -1.85 -19.75
CA LEU A 2 -19.16 -3.16 -19.40
C LEU A 2 -19.89 -4.37 -19.99
N ARG A 3 -21.23 -4.32 -20.08
CA ARG A 3 -22.04 -5.39 -20.69
C ARG A 3 -21.83 -5.48 -22.20
N ASP A 4 -21.53 -4.35 -22.85
CA ASP A 4 -21.30 -4.26 -24.29
C ASP A 4 -19.97 -4.92 -24.72
N ILE A 5 -19.08 -5.22 -23.77
CA ILE A 5 -17.77 -5.86 -24.01
C ILE A 5 -17.82 -7.36 -23.62
N GLY A 6 -18.98 -7.90 -23.24
CA GLY A 6 -19.13 -9.31 -22.87
C GLY A 6 -18.42 -9.70 -21.57
N LEU A 7 -17.99 -8.73 -20.76
CA LEU A 7 -17.27 -8.98 -19.52
C LEU A 7 -18.26 -9.30 -18.41
N ASN A 8 -18.27 -10.56 -17.96
CA ASN A 8 -19.19 -11.01 -16.93
C ASN A 8 -18.62 -10.71 -15.54
N LEU A 9 -19.37 -9.97 -14.72
CA LEU A 9 -18.97 -9.60 -13.37
C LEU A 9 -19.39 -10.68 -12.38
N ASP A 10 -18.45 -11.21 -11.61
CA ASP A 10 -18.77 -12.10 -10.50
C ASP A 10 -19.25 -11.29 -9.29
N LEU A 11 -20.56 -11.23 -9.10
CA LEU A 11 -21.20 -10.47 -8.03
C LEU A 11 -20.72 -10.86 -6.63
N LYS A 12 -20.19 -12.08 -6.41
CA LYS A 12 -19.64 -12.50 -5.11
C LYS A 12 -18.33 -11.80 -4.75
N LYS A 13 -17.59 -11.32 -5.76
CA LYS A 13 -16.30 -10.65 -5.59
C LYS A 13 -16.42 -9.14 -5.35
N TYR A 14 -17.61 -8.58 -5.59
CA TYR A 14 -17.87 -7.15 -5.45
C TYR A 14 -18.65 -6.86 -4.17
N ILE A 15 -18.18 -5.88 -3.43
CA ILE A 15 -18.85 -5.35 -2.25
C ILE A 15 -19.22 -3.91 -2.59
N PHE A 16 -20.52 -3.60 -2.54
CA PHE A 16 -21.05 -2.28 -2.84
C PHE A 16 -21.45 -1.57 -1.54
N ILE A 17 -21.35 -0.24 -1.52
CA ILE A 17 -21.77 0.62 -0.38
C ILE A 17 -21.06 0.24 0.93
N VAL A 18 -19.72 0.20 0.90
CA VAL A 18 -18.87 -0.03 2.08
C VAL A 18 -18.09 1.23 2.41
N LYS A 19 -17.99 1.57 3.70
CA LYS A 19 -17.29 2.76 4.19
C LYS A 19 -15.77 2.68 3.97
N GLU A 20 -15.22 1.47 4.01
CA GLU A 20 -13.81 1.18 3.77
C GLU A 20 -13.65 0.13 2.65
N VAL A 21 -12.72 0.35 1.73
CA VAL A 21 -12.40 -0.60 0.66
C VAL A 21 -10.90 -0.85 0.60
N LYS A 22 -10.52 -2.13 0.57
CA LYS A 22 -9.13 -2.54 0.32
C LYS A 22 -8.86 -2.54 -1.18
N TYR A 23 -7.93 -1.70 -1.64
CA TYR A 23 -7.56 -1.60 -3.04
C TYR A 23 -6.04 -1.46 -3.22
N LEU A 24 -5.43 -2.33 -4.04
CA LEU A 24 -3.98 -2.32 -4.34
C LEU A 24 -3.06 -2.22 -3.09
N GLY A 25 -3.50 -2.82 -1.97
CA GLY A 25 -2.76 -2.79 -0.71
C GLY A 25 -2.91 -1.51 0.11
N TYR A 26 -3.92 -0.68 -0.19
CA TYR A 26 -4.35 0.47 0.59
C TYR A 26 -5.73 0.20 1.19
N ILE A 27 -6.04 0.87 2.28
CA ILE A 27 -7.38 0.99 2.82
C ILE A 27 -7.86 2.40 2.47
N ILE A 28 -8.95 2.45 1.71
CA ILE A 28 -9.58 3.68 1.25
C ILE A 28 -10.85 3.84 2.07
N GLU A 29 -10.87 4.84 2.94
CA GLU A 29 -12.10 5.30 3.60
C GLU A 29 -12.70 6.43 2.77
N ILE A 30 -13.97 6.27 2.40
CA ILE A 30 -14.69 7.29 1.61
C ILE A 30 -14.73 8.60 2.42
N GLU A 31 -14.36 9.69 1.75
CA GLU A 31 -14.35 11.09 2.22
C GLU A 31 -13.26 11.55 3.20
N VAL A 32 -12.41 10.65 3.75
CA VAL A 32 -11.51 11.08 4.84
C VAL A 32 -10.03 10.74 4.64
N TYR A 33 -9.65 9.47 4.40
CA TYR A 33 -8.22 9.09 4.36
C TYR A 33 -7.90 7.91 3.45
N ILE A 34 -6.73 7.98 2.78
CA ILE A 34 -6.07 6.84 2.14
C ILE A 34 -4.85 6.49 2.99
N TYR A 35 -4.81 5.28 3.54
CA TYR A 35 -3.65 4.80 4.30
C TYR A 35 -3.18 3.42 3.82
N PRO A 36 -1.89 3.11 3.96
CA PRO A 36 -1.35 1.83 3.53
C PRO A 36 -1.88 0.74 4.44
N ASN A 37 -2.21 -0.41 3.85
CA ASN A 37 -2.65 -1.57 4.62
C ASN A 37 -1.53 -1.97 5.61
N PRO A 38 -1.85 -2.32 6.88
CA PRO A 38 -0.86 -2.76 7.86
C PRO A 38 0.04 -3.90 7.38
N LYS A 39 -0.46 -4.79 6.51
CA LYS A 39 0.35 -5.84 5.89
C LYS A 39 1.45 -5.28 4.98
N LYS A 40 1.15 -4.20 4.25
CA LYS A 40 2.10 -3.53 3.36
C LYS A 40 3.17 -2.79 4.17
N ILE A 41 2.77 -2.14 5.27
CA ILE A 41 3.70 -1.52 6.22
C ILE A 41 4.67 -2.56 6.78
N LYS A 42 4.15 -3.71 7.24
CA LYS A 42 4.98 -4.82 7.72
C LYS A 42 5.96 -5.31 6.66
N ALA A 43 5.52 -5.47 5.41
CA ALA A 43 6.41 -5.90 4.33
C ALA A 43 7.55 -4.90 4.08
N ILE A 44 7.31 -3.59 4.21
CA ILE A 44 8.35 -2.56 4.10
C ILE A 44 9.35 -2.67 5.26
N TYR A 45 8.87 -2.90 6.50
CA TYR A 45 9.76 -3.14 7.65
C TYR A 45 10.63 -4.39 7.45
N ASP A 46 10.03 -5.50 7.02
CA ASP A 46 10.75 -6.75 6.76
C ASP A 46 11.81 -6.54 5.66
N PHE A 47 11.47 -5.77 4.60
CA PHE A 47 12.41 -5.41 3.53
C PHE A 47 13.54 -4.49 4.00
N LEU A 48 13.25 -3.49 4.82
CA LEU A 48 14.26 -2.60 5.39
C LEU A 48 15.21 -3.38 6.32
N GLY A 49 14.69 -4.31 7.12
CA GLY A 49 15.50 -5.20 7.96
C GLY A 49 16.43 -6.09 7.13
N PHE A 50 15.92 -6.67 6.03
CA PHE A 50 16.73 -7.46 5.11
C PHE A 50 17.80 -6.64 4.39
N THR A 51 17.43 -5.47 3.85
CA THR A 51 18.36 -4.64 3.07
C THR A 51 19.45 -3.98 3.92
N ASN A 52 19.23 -3.86 5.23
CA ASN A 52 20.24 -3.34 6.15
C ASN A 52 21.52 -4.21 6.18
N PHE A 53 21.43 -5.51 5.90
CA PHE A 53 22.62 -6.37 5.74
C PHE A 53 23.52 -5.94 4.58
N TYR A 54 22.94 -5.30 3.56
CA TYR A 54 23.62 -4.88 2.35
C TYR A 54 23.95 -3.38 2.32
N CYS A 55 23.76 -2.66 3.43
CA CYS A 55 23.85 -1.20 3.44
C CYS A 55 25.24 -0.68 3.04
N ASP A 56 26.31 -1.41 3.40
CA ASP A 56 27.70 -1.09 3.04
C ASP A 56 27.98 -1.22 1.54
N PHE A 57 27.22 -2.07 0.85
CA PHE A 57 27.40 -2.35 -0.58
C PHE A 57 26.56 -1.42 -1.47
N ILE A 58 25.64 -0.65 -0.90
CA ILE A 58 24.70 0.19 -1.63
C ILE A 58 25.06 1.66 -1.41
N LEU A 59 25.57 2.31 -2.46
CA LEU A 59 25.89 3.73 -2.42
C LEU A 59 24.64 4.57 -2.04
N ASN A 60 24.82 5.47 -1.07
CA ASN A 60 23.75 6.32 -0.54
C ASN A 60 22.53 5.53 0.01
N PHE A 61 22.74 4.33 0.57
CA PHE A 61 21.68 3.50 1.14
C PHE A 61 20.76 4.28 2.07
N SER A 62 21.31 5.03 3.03
CA SER A 62 20.52 5.78 4.01
C SER A 62 19.55 6.77 3.35
N LYS A 63 19.92 7.42 2.24
CA LYS A 63 19.02 8.32 1.50
C LYS A 63 17.88 7.56 0.82
N LYS A 64 18.16 6.39 0.26
CA LYS A 64 17.14 5.53 -0.39
C LYS A 64 16.20 4.91 0.66
N ALA A 65 16.76 4.43 1.76
CA ALA A 65 16.01 3.87 2.88
C ALA A 65 15.16 4.94 3.58
N ALA A 66 15.64 6.17 3.71
CA ALA A 66 14.91 7.26 4.38
C ALA A 66 13.49 7.48 3.84
N LEU A 67 13.28 7.36 2.52
CA LEU A 67 11.95 7.51 1.91
C LEU A 67 11.01 6.37 2.30
N LEU A 68 11.52 5.14 2.34
CA LEU A 68 10.78 3.96 2.80
C LEU A 68 10.50 4.02 4.30
N THR A 69 11.50 4.42 5.10
CA THR A 69 11.36 4.59 6.55
C THR A 69 10.34 5.68 6.86
N HIS A 70 10.38 6.81 6.13
CA HIS A 70 9.35 7.85 6.23
C HIS A 70 7.98 7.23 6.04
N LEU A 71 7.72 6.54 4.92
CA LEU A 71 6.44 5.87 4.62
C LEU A 71 5.95 4.83 5.66
N THR A 72 6.81 4.39 6.57
CA THR A 72 6.43 3.47 7.67
C THR A 72 6.01 4.16 8.96
N TYR A 73 6.28 5.46 9.15
CA TYR A 73 5.81 6.18 10.33
C TYR A 73 4.28 6.23 10.37
N LYS A 74 3.69 5.92 11.54
CA LYS A 74 2.24 5.99 11.78
C LYS A 74 1.72 7.39 11.42
N ASN A 75 0.63 7.43 10.65
CA ASN A 75 -0.13 8.63 10.27
C ASN A 75 0.46 9.55 9.20
N ILE A 76 1.11 9.02 8.17
CA ILE A 76 1.32 9.84 6.96
C ILE A 76 0.03 9.84 6.16
N LEU A 77 -0.62 11.01 6.09
CA LEU A 77 -1.65 11.29 5.12
C LEU A 77 -1.01 11.23 3.72
N PHE A 78 -1.50 10.31 2.89
CA PHE A 78 -1.24 10.37 1.46
C PHE A 78 -2.18 11.44 0.90
N HIS A 79 -1.61 12.59 0.54
CA HIS A 79 -2.33 13.74 0.00
C HIS A 79 -2.58 13.62 -1.50
#